data_AF-W9P7T9-F1
#
_entry.id   AF-W9P7T9-F1
#
_cell.length_a   1.000
_cell.length_b   1.000
_cell.length_c   1.000
_cell.angle_alpha   90.00
_cell.angle_beta   90.00
_cell.angle_gamma   90.00
#
_symmetry.space_group_name_H-M   'P 1'
#
loop_
_entity.id
_entity.type
_entity.pdbx_description
1 polymer ?
#
loop_
_entity_poly.entity_id
_entity_poly.type
_entity_poly.pdbx_seq_one_letter_code
_entity_poly.pdbx_strand_id
1 'polypeptide(L)'
;MATHCNVLQQFTRTEESEFKGMIRYVPNRNRLLPSTTSISNQPRLLASSLGQLDCLPAELLLSVLDLLDFQSLSRLSRVSLLGKDVIEDLPVYWETVQHAPEALAVLGQTHLLSYHPATLLHSALRQSRCVSCLAFGGFLFLPTCERVCFECLYENQALRMTSPAMAKECFSLTDHDLQRIPVMHSVPGTFGLRFQFVHKQAERLVSVKQAKELALEIHGSAEKLTRLRPTYCPGRTSMKDAAIFRHFHEAPLDPPGCDLSRLPRKAEVVEDDFGGMASIRFLSLSDAGTDKGVLCQGCLVTYSHYMQGVLPQSTLSELVPVDVGPYRPLLALLTRLWSTEGFAEHAHQCYGVRRILGQ
;
A
#
# COMPACT_ATOMS: atom_id res chain seq x y z
N MET A 1 -23.53 13.13 -17.61
CA MET A 1 -22.09 13.47 -17.51
C MET A 1 -21.85 14.87 -16.94
N ALA A 2 -22.51 15.93 -17.41
CA ALA A 2 -22.31 17.31 -16.89
C ALA A 2 -22.63 17.49 -15.39
N THR A 3 -23.68 16.84 -14.88
CA THR A 3 -24.06 16.87 -13.45
C THR A 3 -23.05 16.16 -12.54
N HIS A 4 -22.48 15.03 -12.98
CA HIS A 4 -21.45 14.29 -12.21
C HIS A 4 -20.14 15.08 -12.10
N CYS A 5 -19.72 15.74 -13.18
CA CYS A 5 -18.49 16.55 -13.18
C CYS A 5 -18.60 17.75 -12.22
N ASN A 6 -19.77 18.40 -12.16
CA ASN A 6 -20.03 19.50 -11.23
C ASN A 6 -19.97 19.08 -9.76
N VAL A 7 -20.54 17.92 -9.40
CA VAL A 7 -20.50 17.39 -8.02
C VAL A 7 -19.08 17.03 -7.60
N LEU A 8 -18.32 16.36 -8.48
CA LEU A 8 -16.91 16.04 -8.24
C LEU A 8 -16.09 17.30 -7.96
N GLN A 9 -16.20 18.32 -8.81
CA GLN A 9 -15.42 19.56 -8.65
C GLN A 9 -15.84 20.36 -7.41
N GLN A 10 -17.13 20.39 -7.07
CA GLN A 10 -17.65 21.20 -5.97
C GLN A 10 -17.33 20.61 -4.58
N PHE A 11 -17.34 19.29 -4.43
CA PHE A 11 -17.27 18.64 -3.11
C PHE A 11 -16.00 17.82 -2.89
N THR A 12 -15.06 17.81 -3.83
CA THR A 12 -13.75 17.18 -3.61
C THR A 12 -12.91 18.01 -2.64
N ARG A 13 -12.40 17.36 -1.60
CA ARG A 13 -11.39 17.94 -0.69
C ARG A 13 -10.01 17.80 -1.33
N THR A 14 -9.28 18.91 -1.44
CA THR A 14 -7.92 18.95 -2.01
C THR A 14 -6.83 18.67 -0.98
N GLU A 15 -7.10 18.91 0.30
CA GLU A 15 -6.16 18.68 1.38
C GLU A 15 -6.13 17.20 1.81
N GLU A 16 -4.94 16.60 1.76
CA GLU A 16 -4.66 15.22 2.18
C GLU A 16 -3.78 15.20 3.46
N SER A 17 -4.19 15.97 4.48
CA SER A 17 -3.38 16.17 5.69
C SER A 17 -3.19 14.88 6.51
N GLU A 18 -4.19 14.00 6.47
CA GLU A 18 -4.23 12.71 7.16
C GLU A 18 -3.21 11.73 6.57
N PHE A 19 -2.74 11.98 5.34
CA PHE A 19 -1.78 11.12 4.64
C PHE A 19 -0.33 11.60 4.80
N LYS A 20 -0.05 12.53 5.73
CA LYS A 20 1.30 13.07 5.96
C LYS A 20 2.29 12.09 6.57
N GLY A 21 1.82 11.09 7.31
CA GLY A 21 2.67 10.11 7.98
C GLY A 21 3.06 8.89 7.13
N MET A 22 2.84 8.94 5.81
CA MET A 22 3.27 7.89 4.86
C MET A 22 4.46 8.35 4.03
N ILE A 23 5.14 7.42 3.36
CA ILE A 23 6.23 7.76 2.45
C ILE A 23 5.72 8.70 1.36
N ARG A 24 6.46 9.79 1.16
CA ARG A 24 6.30 10.72 0.04
C ARG A 24 7.57 10.68 -0.77
N TYR A 25 7.43 10.53 -2.08
CA TYR A 25 8.56 10.71 -2.95
C TYR A 25 8.96 12.18 -2.95
N VAL A 26 10.14 12.48 -2.41
CA VAL A 26 10.79 13.77 -2.60
C VAL A 26 11.88 13.54 -3.62
N PRO A 27 11.82 14.16 -4.82
CA PRO A 27 12.85 14.00 -5.83
C PRO A 27 14.19 14.39 -5.23
N ASN A 28 15.08 13.41 -5.07
CA ASN A 28 16.43 13.68 -4.65
C ASN A 28 17.16 14.28 -5.87
N ARG A 29 17.59 15.56 -5.79
CA ARG A 29 18.28 16.26 -6.89
C ARG A 29 19.48 15.47 -7.48
N ASN A 30 19.99 14.47 -6.75
CA ASN A 30 21.21 13.71 -7.09
C ASN A 30 20.97 12.25 -7.51
N ARG A 31 19.73 11.75 -7.57
CA ARG A 31 19.42 10.42 -8.13
C ARG A 31 18.18 10.50 -9.02
N LEU A 32 18.39 11.07 -10.20
CA LEU A 32 17.48 10.85 -11.32
C LEU A 32 17.39 9.35 -11.57
N LEU A 33 16.17 8.80 -11.62
CA LEU A 33 15.91 7.63 -12.46
C LEU A 33 16.61 7.89 -13.81
N PRO A 34 17.29 6.91 -14.42
CA PRO A 34 17.96 7.14 -15.69
C PRO A 34 16.95 7.80 -16.63
N SER A 35 17.18 9.06 -16.99
CA SER A 35 16.34 9.76 -17.93
C SER A 35 16.31 8.89 -19.18
N THR A 36 15.14 8.39 -19.55
CA THR A 36 14.93 7.75 -20.84
C THR A 36 15.05 8.84 -21.89
N THR A 37 16.28 9.16 -22.28
CA THR A 37 16.52 9.95 -23.48
C THR A 37 16.02 9.12 -24.65
N SER A 38 14.86 9.52 -25.18
CA SER A 38 14.38 9.10 -26.49
C SER A 38 15.49 9.38 -27.50
N ILE A 39 16.13 8.32 -27.99
CA ILE A 39 17.10 8.43 -29.08
C ILE A 39 16.29 8.70 -30.36
N SER A 40 16.64 9.78 -31.05
CA SER A 40 16.03 10.21 -32.32
C SER A 40 15.83 9.04 -33.30
N ASN A 41 14.64 8.99 -33.93
CA ASN A 41 14.24 8.07 -35.00
C ASN A 41 15.03 8.35 -36.30
N GLN A 42 16.35 8.17 -36.28
CA GLN A 42 17.10 7.98 -37.52
C GLN A 42 16.95 6.52 -37.96
N PRO A 43 16.82 6.23 -39.28
CA PRO A 43 16.78 4.87 -39.77
C PRO A 43 18.10 4.18 -39.40
N ARG A 44 18.07 3.29 -38.41
CA ARG A 44 19.29 2.66 -37.90
C ARG A 44 19.72 1.54 -38.85
N LEU A 45 20.79 1.82 -39.58
CA LEU A 45 21.45 0.89 -40.53
C LEU A 45 22.23 -0.26 -39.85
N LEU A 46 22.13 -0.43 -38.53
CA LEU A 46 22.84 -1.47 -37.77
C LEU A 46 21.84 -2.36 -37.04
N ALA A 47 21.81 -3.64 -37.41
CA ALA A 47 21.04 -4.66 -36.70
C ALA A 47 21.59 -4.81 -35.26
N SER A 48 20.78 -4.41 -34.27
CA SER A 48 21.04 -4.73 -32.87
C SER A 48 20.43 -6.11 -32.55
N SER A 49 21.00 -6.80 -31.56
CA SER A 49 20.69 -8.19 -31.20
C SER A 49 20.43 -8.27 -29.69
N LEU A 50 19.62 -9.24 -29.23
CA LEU A 50 19.49 -9.59 -27.81
C LEU A 50 20.58 -10.59 -27.35
N GLY A 51 21.59 -10.83 -28.19
CA GLY A 51 22.64 -11.79 -27.96
C GLY A 51 22.12 -13.21 -28.00
N GLN A 52 22.42 -13.99 -26.96
CA GLN A 52 21.96 -15.38 -26.87
C GLN A 52 20.44 -15.50 -26.75
N LEU A 53 19.72 -14.46 -26.35
CA LEU A 53 18.26 -14.49 -26.27
C LEU A 53 17.58 -14.51 -27.65
N ASP A 54 18.29 -14.14 -28.73
CA ASP A 54 17.75 -14.23 -30.10
C ASP A 54 17.48 -15.68 -30.54
N CYS A 55 17.98 -16.69 -29.81
CA CYS A 55 17.67 -18.09 -30.08
C CYS A 55 16.29 -18.52 -29.55
N LEU A 56 15.65 -17.69 -28.72
CA LEU A 56 14.34 -17.99 -28.14
C LEU A 56 13.23 -17.61 -29.13
N PRO A 57 12.22 -18.47 -29.33
CA PRO A 57 10.94 -18.06 -29.89
C PRO A 57 10.35 -16.88 -29.09
N ALA A 58 9.61 -16.00 -29.77
CA ALA A 58 9.07 -14.78 -29.17
C ALA A 58 8.22 -15.06 -27.93
N GLU A 59 7.45 -16.15 -27.92
CA GLU A 59 6.60 -16.55 -26.81
C GLU A 59 7.43 -16.93 -25.57
N LEU A 60 8.55 -17.61 -25.76
CA LEU A 60 9.46 -17.96 -24.66
C LEU A 60 10.20 -16.73 -24.15
N LEU A 61 10.59 -15.81 -25.04
CA LEU A 61 11.19 -14.55 -24.64
C LEU A 61 10.22 -13.75 -23.78
N LEU A 62 8.98 -13.55 -24.22
CA LEU A 62 7.95 -12.84 -23.44
C LEU A 62 7.68 -13.52 -22.09
N SER A 63 7.58 -14.85 -22.07
CA SER A 63 7.39 -15.61 -20.82
C SER A 63 8.54 -15.40 -19.84
N VAL A 64 9.79 -15.32 -20.33
CA VAL A 64 10.95 -15.02 -19.49
C VAL A 64 10.86 -13.59 -18.96
N LEU A 65 10.50 -12.62 -19.79
CA LEU A 65 10.38 -11.22 -19.40
C LEU A 65 9.28 -11.00 -18.34
N ASP A 66 8.17 -11.74 -18.42
CA ASP A 66 7.06 -11.67 -17.45
C ASP A 66 7.44 -12.16 -16.04
N LEU A 67 8.50 -13.00 -15.94
CA LEU A 67 9.04 -13.48 -14.67
C LEU A 67 10.03 -12.49 -14.04
N LEU A 68 10.52 -11.50 -14.79
CA LEU A 68 11.52 -10.57 -14.31
C LEU A 68 10.90 -9.48 -13.41
N ASP A 69 11.67 -9.12 -12.39
CA ASP A 69 11.41 -7.94 -11.58
C ASP A 69 11.75 -6.64 -12.34
N PHE A 70 11.27 -5.51 -11.83
CA PHE A 70 11.49 -4.20 -12.47
C PHE A 70 12.98 -3.82 -12.57
N GLN A 71 13.80 -4.22 -11.60
CA GLN A 71 15.22 -3.92 -11.62
C GLN A 71 15.93 -4.73 -12.71
N SER A 72 15.57 -5.99 -12.89
CA SER A 72 16.08 -6.86 -13.95
C SER A 72 15.65 -6.38 -15.34
N LEU A 73 14.38 -6.01 -15.54
CA LEU A 73 13.91 -5.41 -16.80
C LEU A 73 14.66 -4.11 -17.11
N SER A 74 14.81 -3.21 -16.12
CA SER A 74 15.55 -1.95 -16.29
C SER A 74 17.03 -2.15 -16.59
N ARG A 75 17.65 -3.22 -16.09
CA ARG A 75 19.03 -3.57 -16.45
C ARG A 75 19.10 -4.12 -17.87
N LEU A 76 18.15 -4.98 -18.24
CA LEU A 76 18.08 -5.57 -19.58
C LEU A 76 17.86 -4.50 -20.67
N SER A 77 17.05 -3.48 -20.41
CA SER A 77 16.87 -2.36 -21.35
C SER A 77 18.13 -1.51 -21.58
N ARG A 78 19.21 -1.75 -20.81
CA ARG A 78 20.47 -1.01 -20.89
C ARG A 78 21.61 -1.82 -21.52
N VAL A 79 21.39 -3.07 -21.93
CA VAL A 79 22.45 -3.92 -22.47
C VAL A 79 22.60 -3.83 -23.99
N SER A 80 21.51 -3.61 -24.73
CA SER A 80 21.52 -3.43 -26.19
C SER A 80 20.38 -2.50 -26.64
N LEU A 81 20.45 -2.00 -27.88
CA LEU A 81 19.38 -1.17 -28.42
C LEU A 81 18.11 -1.99 -28.65
N LEU A 82 18.22 -3.21 -29.18
CA LEU A 82 17.06 -4.10 -29.32
C LEU A 82 16.46 -4.46 -27.96
N GLY A 83 17.28 -4.67 -26.93
CA GLY A 83 16.80 -4.91 -25.57
C GLY A 83 16.08 -3.70 -24.99
N LYS A 84 16.56 -2.49 -25.26
CA LYS A 84 15.85 -1.26 -24.90
C LYS A 84 14.47 -1.23 -25.54
N ASP A 85 14.40 -1.40 -26.85
CA ASP A 85 13.16 -1.30 -27.63
C ASP A 85 12.15 -2.37 -27.17
N VAL A 86 12.58 -3.63 -27.04
CA VAL A 86 11.73 -4.74 -26.56
C VAL A 86 11.16 -4.45 -25.17
N ILE A 87 11.98 -3.97 -24.24
CA ILE A 87 11.53 -3.72 -22.86
C ILE A 87 10.66 -2.48 -22.76
N GLU A 88 10.97 -1.40 -23.48
CA GLU A 88 10.16 -0.19 -23.49
C GLU A 88 8.82 -0.38 -24.23
N ASP A 89 8.71 -1.37 -25.10
CA ASP A 89 7.44 -1.75 -25.75
C ASP A 89 6.56 -2.67 -24.88
N LEU A 90 7.10 -3.25 -23.78
CA LEU A 90 6.30 -4.09 -22.88
C LEU A 90 5.27 -3.25 -22.10
N PRO A 91 3.96 -3.56 -22.18
CA PRO A 91 2.92 -2.87 -21.41
C PRO A 91 3.19 -2.78 -19.91
N VAL A 92 3.64 -3.89 -19.33
CA VAL A 92 3.99 -3.98 -17.90
C VAL A 92 5.04 -2.94 -17.52
N TYR A 93 6.06 -2.76 -18.36
CA TYR A 93 7.16 -1.84 -18.09
C TYR A 93 6.77 -0.39 -18.35
N TRP A 94 6.27 -0.09 -19.56
CA TRP A 94 6.02 1.29 -19.96
C TRP A 94 4.88 1.92 -19.16
N GLU A 95 3.78 1.21 -18.91
CA GLU A 95 2.64 1.77 -18.15
C GLU A 95 3.08 2.10 -16.72
N THR A 96 3.87 1.22 -16.11
CA THR A 96 4.34 1.43 -14.73
C THR A 96 5.36 2.56 -14.65
N VAL A 97 6.30 2.66 -15.60
CA VAL A 97 7.25 3.79 -15.66
C VAL A 97 6.51 5.11 -15.87
N GLN A 98 5.49 5.12 -16.73
CA GLN A 98 4.73 6.32 -17.07
C GLN A 98 3.80 6.78 -15.94
N HIS A 99 3.10 5.83 -15.29
CA HIS A 99 2.01 6.14 -14.36
C HIS A 99 2.36 5.92 -12.88
N ALA A 100 3.46 5.24 -12.58
CA ALA A 100 3.91 4.95 -11.21
C ALA A 100 5.41 5.24 -10.94
N PRO A 101 6.02 6.32 -11.49
CA PRO A 101 7.44 6.59 -11.32
C PRO A 101 7.84 6.80 -9.85
N GLU A 102 6.97 7.41 -9.05
CA GLU A 102 7.21 7.62 -7.62
C GLU A 102 7.25 6.31 -6.83
N ALA A 103 6.35 5.37 -7.16
CA ALA A 103 6.33 4.05 -6.53
C ALA A 103 7.59 3.26 -6.89
N LEU A 104 8.01 3.27 -8.17
CA LEU A 104 9.27 2.64 -8.60
C LEU A 104 10.48 3.25 -7.89
N ALA A 105 10.52 4.58 -7.74
CA ALA A 105 11.61 5.24 -7.06
C ALA A 105 11.68 4.89 -5.58
N VAL A 106 10.52 4.81 -4.90
CA VAL A 106 10.45 4.39 -3.49
C VAL A 106 10.78 2.91 -3.33
N LEU A 107 10.29 2.02 -4.20
CA LEU A 107 10.69 0.60 -4.21
C LEU A 107 12.21 0.47 -4.40
N GLY A 108 12.83 1.29 -5.25
CA GLY A 108 14.28 1.36 -5.40
C GLY A 108 15.00 1.84 -4.13
N GLN A 109 14.53 2.92 -3.51
CA GLN A 109 15.10 3.46 -2.26
C GLN A 109 14.97 2.51 -1.09
N THR A 110 13.90 1.72 -1.07
CA THR A 110 13.59 0.77 -0.01
C THR A 110 14.11 -0.65 -0.27
N HIS A 111 14.87 -0.80 -1.36
CA HIS A 111 15.49 -2.06 -1.80
C HIS A 111 14.49 -3.18 -2.10
N LEU A 112 13.29 -2.83 -2.56
CA LEU A 112 12.22 -3.79 -2.91
C LEU A 112 12.06 -4.02 -4.41
N LEU A 113 12.75 -3.26 -5.26
CA LEU A 113 12.58 -3.29 -6.72
C LEU A 113 12.92 -4.64 -7.39
N SER A 114 13.71 -5.49 -6.72
CA SER A 114 14.12 -6.82 -7.20
C SER A 114 13.35 -8.00 -6.60
N TYR A 115 12.36 -7.75 -5.74
CA TYR A 115 11.71 -8.82 -4.96
C TYR A 115 10.42 -9.33 -5.58
N HIS A 116 9.80 -8.52 -6.46
CA HIS A 116 8.51 -8.84 -7.05
C HIS A 116 8.60 -8.80 -8.57
N PRO A 117 7.96 -9.76 -9.28
CA PRO A 117 7.77 -9.66 -10.72
C PRO A 117 7.14 -8.32 -11.10
N ALA A 118 7.54 -7.76 -12.23
CA ALA A 118 7.01 -6.48 -12.68
C ALA A 118 5.50 -6.54 -12.92
N THR A 119 5.00 -7.71 -13.32
CA THR A 119 3.57 -8.02 -13.49
C THR A 119 2.76 -7.83 -12.21
N LEU A 120 3.35 -8.02 -11.02
CA LEU A 120 2.64 -7.83 -9.75
C LEU A 120 2.32 -6.35 -9.49
N LEU A 121 3.32 -5.48 -9.66
CA LEU A 121 3.13 -4.03 -9.50
C LEU A 121 2.23 -3.47 -10.61
N HIS A 122 2.36 -3.96 -11.84
CA HIS A 122 1.48 -3.57 -12.95
C HIS A 122 0.02 -4.00 -12.71
N SER A 123 -0.20 -5.22 -12.22
CA SER A 123 -1.54 -5.69 -11.80
C SER A 123 -2.13 -4.78 -10.71
N ALA A 124 -1.32 -4.42 -9.71
CA ALA A 124 -1.74 -3.46 -8.68
C ALA A 124 -2.05 -2.08 -9.29
N LEU A 125 -1.30 -1.61 -10.29
CA LEU A 125 -1.59 -0.36 -11.00
C LEU A 125 -2.93 -0.45 -11.75
N ARG A 126 -3.24 -1.58 -12.39
CA ARG A 126 -4.48 -1.82 -13.16
C ARG A 126 -5.71 -2.15 -12.31
N GLN A 127 -5.56 -2.23 -10.99
CA GLN A 127 -6.66 -2.42 -10.04
C GLN A 127 -6.98 -1.12 -9.30
N SER A 128 -8.20 -1.01 -8.77
CA SER A 128 -8.64 0.15 -7.99
C SER A 128 -9.00 -0.20 -6.54
N ARG A 129 -9.18 -1.48 -6.23
CA ARG A 129 -9.74 -1.94 -4.94
C ARG A 129 -8.63 -2.30 -3.96
N CYS A 130 -8.90 -2.07 -2.69
CA CYS A 130 -8.10 -2.51 -1.56
C CYS A 130 -8.20 -4.04 -1.44
N VAL A 131 -7.06 -4.71 -1.34
CA VAL A 131 -6.99 -6.17 -1.20
C VAL A 131 -7.75 -6.67 0.03
N SER A 132 -7.79 -5.89 1.11
CA SER A 132 -8.35 -6.30 2.40
C SER A 132 -9.87 -6.07 2.50
N CYS A 133 -10.36 -4.88 2.15
CA CYS A 133 -11.77 -4.48 2.38
C CYS A 133 -12.57 -4.17 1.11
N LEU A 134 -11.94 -4.26 -0.07
CA LEU A 134 -12.55 -4.01 -1.38
C LEU A 134 -13.05 -2.57 -1.65
N ALA A 135 -12.88 -1.64 -0.69
CA ALA A 135 -13.01 -0.20 -0.93
C ALA A 135 -11.90 0.30 -1.86
N PHE A 136 -11.90 1.57 -2.25
CA PHE A 136 -10.84 2.10 -3.12
C PHE A 136 -9.46 2.04 -2.42
N GLY A 137 -8.50 1.37 -3.05
CA GLY A 137 -7.13 1.19 -2.55
C GLY A 137 -6.22 2.31 -3.02
N GLY A 138 -6.21 3.45 -2.33
CA GLY A 138 -5.44 4.64 -2.72
C GLY A 138 -3.93 4.56 -2.46
N PHE A 139 -3.44 3.46 -1.93
CA PHE A 139 -2.03 3.28 -1.54
C PHE A 139 -1.49 1.94 -2.02
N LEU A 140 -0.18 1.89 -2.22
CA LEU A 140 0.57 0.66 -2.46
C LEU A 140 1.28 0.27 -1.16
N PHE A 141 1.04 -0.94 -0.66
CA PHE A 141 1.84 -1.54 0.39
C PHE A 141 3.08 -2.17 -0.26
N LEU A 142 4.23 -1.52 -0.08
CA LEU A 142 5.47 -1.81 -0.80
C LEU A 142 5.97 -3.26 -0.63
N PRO A 143 5.91 -3.89 0.56
CA PRO A 143 6.50 -5.23 0.76
C PRO A 143 5.83 -6.35 -0.04
N THR A 144 4.57 -6.17 -0.43
CA THR A 144 3.79 -7.17 -1.19
C THR A 144 3.26 -6.64 -2.51
N CYS A 145 3.54 -5.38 -2.87
CA CYS A 145 2.96 -4.68 -4.01
C CYS A 145 1.41 -4.73 -4.04
N GLU A 146 0.75 -4.78 -2.87
CA GLU A 146 -0.71 -4.85 -2.79
C GLU A 146 -1.34 -3.45 -2.71
N ARG A 147 -2.49 -3.25 -3.36
CA ARG A 147 -3.31 -2.05 -3.16
C ARG A 147 -4.04 -2.11 -1.84
N VAL A 148 -3.98 -1.02 -1.08
CA VAL A 148 -4.60 -0.92 0.25
C VAL A 148 -5.25 0.45 0.45
N CYS A 149 -6.31 0.51 1.26
CA CYS A 149 -6.89 1.78 1.70
C CYS A 149 -6.25 2.22 3.03
N PHE A 150 -6.45 3.48 3.41
CA PHE A 150 -5.90 4.02 4.66
C PHE A 150 -6.42 3.27 5.89
N GLU A 151 -7.71 2.93 5.92
CA GLU A 151 -8.33 2.24 7.06
C GLU A 151 -7.74 0.84 7.25
N CYS A 152 -7.39 0.14 6.17
CA CYS A 152 -6.73 -1.15 6.27
C CYS A 152 -5.28 -0.99 6.72
N LEU A 153 -4.55 0.02 6.25
CA LEU A 153 -3.22 0.32 6.80
C LEU A 153 -3.30 0.64 8.31
N TYR A 154 -4.35 1.34 8.74
CA TYR A 154 -4.54 1.74 10.13
C TYR A 154 -4.97 0.56 11.04
N GLU A 155 -5.81 -0.35 10.55
CA GLU A 155 -6.47 -1.39 11.36
C GLU A 155 -5.97 -2.82 11.09
N ASN A 156 -5.54 -3.12 9.88
CA ASN A 156 -5.16 -4.49 9.50
C ASN A 156 -3.72 -4.78 9.96
N GLN A 157 -3.61 -5.70 10.92
CA GLN A 157 -2.38 -6.13 11.55
C GLN A 157 -1.41 -6.78 10.55
N ALA A 158 -1.93 -7.36 9.46
CA ALA A 158 -1.14 -7.98 8.39
C ALA A 158 -0.38 -6.95 7.54
N LEU A 159 -0.87 -5.71 7.49
CA LEU A 159 -0.25 -4.60 6.75
C LEU A 159 0.77 -3.82 7.61
N ARG A 160 1.17 -4.37 8.76
CA ARG A 160 2.20 -3.80 9.62
C ARG A 160 3.59 -4.29 9.24
N MET A 161 4.58 -3.47 9.57
CA MET A 161 5.99 -3.82 9.53
C MET A 161 6.51 -4.09 10.92
N THR A 162 7.61 -4.84 11.02
CA THR A 162 8.34 -5.03 12.26
C THR A 162 9.82 -5.27 12.01
N SER A 163 10.64 -5.24 13.06
CA SER A 163 12.06 -5.53 12.95
C SER A 163 12.29 -7.04 12.74
N PRO A 164 13.38 -7.45 12.05
CA PRO A 164 13.76 -8.86 11.94
C PRO A 164 13.87 -9.56 13.31
N ALA A 165 14.38 -8.88 14.34
CA ALA A 165 14.49 -9.45 15.68
C ALA A 165 13.11 -9.78 16.27
N MET A 166 12.17 -8.83 16.18
CA MET A 166 10.80 -9.00 16.66
C MET A 166 10.06 -10.09 15.88
N ALA A 167 10.23 -10.16 14.56
CA ALA A 167 9.64 -11.22 13.73
C ALA A 167 10.18 -12.61 14.09
N LYS A 168 11.51 -12.75 14.28
CA LYS A 168 12.14 -14.01 14.70
C LYS A 168 11.61 -14.49 16.03
N GLU A 169 11.52 -13.60 17.01
CA GLU A 169 11.01 -13.93 18.33
C GLU A 169 9.51 -14.27 18.28
N CYS A 170 8.71 -13.42 17.63
CA CYS A 170 7.26 -13.58 17.52
C CYS A 170 6.86 -14.92 16.86
N PHE A 171 7.53 -15.27 15.77
CA PHE A 171 7.14 -16.39 14.90
C PHE A 171 8.08 -17.59 14.96
N SER A 172 9.04 -17.58 15.89
CA SER A 172 10.07 -18.63 16.01
C SER A 172 10.77 -18.91 14.67
N LEU A 173 11.26 -17.84 14.04
CA LEU A 173 12.01 -17.89 12.77
C LEU A 173 13.51 -17.70 13.02
N THR A 174 14.34 -18.21 12.12
CA THR A 174 15.79 -18.01 12.11
C THR A 174 16.19 -16.90 11.12
N ASP A 175 17.46 -16.47 11.18
CA ASP A 175 18.01 -15.54 10.19
C ASP A 175 18.02 -16.14 8.78
N HIS A 176 18.21 -17.46 8.66
CA HIS A 176 18.13 -18.16 7.38
C HIS A 176 16.70 -18.15 6.81
N ASP A 177 15.70 -18.33 7.67
CA ASP A 177 14.30 -18.27 7.22
C ASP A 177 13.95 -16.89 6.68
N LEU A 178 14.35 -15.82 7.38
CA LEU A 178 14.05 -14.45 6.95
C LEU A 178 14.72 -14.04 5.64
N GLN A 179 15.73 -14.76 5.15
CA GLN A 179 16.30 -14.53 3.81
C GLN A 179 15.33 -14.90 2.68
N ARG A 180 14.29 -15.68 2.99
CA ARG A 180 13.29 -16.15 2.02
C ARG A 180 12.18 -15.14 1.74
N ILE A 181 12.11 -14.05 2.51
CA ILE A 181 11.12 -12.99 2.34
C ILE A 181 11.80 -11.63 2.13
N PRO A 182 11.11 -10.67 1.52
CA PRO A 182 11.66 -9.33 1.33
C PRO A 182 12.01 -8.64 2.65
N VAL A 183 13.23 -8.10 2.73
CA VAL A 183 13.65 -7.21 3.81
C VAL A 183 13.71 -5.78 3.27
N MET A 184 12.75 -4.97 3.70
CA MET A 184 12.66 -3.57 3.35
C MET A 184 13.70 -2.75 4.11
N HIS A 185 14.36 -1.82 3.43
CA HIS A 185 15.19 -0.80 4.06
C HIS A 185 14.36 0.48 4.16
N SER A 186 14.08 0.95 5.38
CA SER A 186 13.26 2.14 5.58
C SER A 186 13.99 3.41 5.15
N VAL A 187 13.23 4.45 4.84
CA VAL A 187 13.75 5.81 4.64
C VAL A 187 13.61 6.60 5.95
N PRO A 188 14.63 7.37 6.38
CA PRO A 188 14.51 8.23 7.55
C PRO A 188 13.42 9.29 7.38
N GLY A 189 12.73 9.65 8.46
CA GLY A 189 11.63 10.62 8.42
C GLY A 189 10.72 10.57 9.63
N THR A 190 9.61 11.29 9.55
CA THR A 190 8.52 11.23 10.53
C THR A 190 7.34 10.52 9.89
N PHE A 191 6.92 9.41 10.47
CA PHE A 191 5.87 8.55 9.93
C PHE A 191 4.82 8.25 11.00
N GLY A 192 3.65 7.81 10.58
CA GLY A 192 2.60 7.46 11.52
C GLY A 192 1.21 7.53 10.92
N LEU A 193 0.41 6.49 11.15
CA LEU A 193 -1.02 6.48 10.80
C LEU A 193 -1.88 6.96 11.98
N ARG A 194 -1.55 6.47 13.18
CA ARG A 194 -2.23 6.82 14.44
C ARG A 194 -1.38 7.74 15.32
N PHE A 195 -0.13 7.37 15.51
CA PHE A 195 0.85 8.09 16.31
C PHE A 195 2.06 8.38 15.43
N GLN A 196 2.65 9.56 15.59
CA GLN A 196 3.82 9.97 14.83
C GLN A 196 5.10 9.55 15.52
N PHE A 197 5.99 8.90 14.78
CA PHE A 197 7.29 8.45 15.23
C PHE A 197 8.38 9.03 14.33
N VAL A 198 9.48 9.46 14.96
CA VAL A 198 10.65 10.00 14.26
C VAL A 198 11.70 8.90 14.13
N HIS A 199 12.00 8.54 12.89
CA HIS A 199 13.00 7.54 12.53
C HIS A 199 14.21 8.22 11.91
N LYS A 200 15.27 8.36 12.71
CA LYS A 200 16.46 9.13 12.31
C LYS A 200 17.40 8.39 11.37
N GLN A 201 17.27 7.06 11.30
CA GLN A 201 18.15 6.19 10.52
C GLN A 201 17.31 5.20 9.71
N ALA A 202 17.91 4.68 8.65
CA ALA A 202 17.31 3.60 7.88
C ALA A 202 17.35 2.31 8.71
N GLU A 203 16.23 1.62 8.78
CA GLU A 203 16.05 0.38 9.53
C GLU A 203 15.68 -0.76 8.59
N ARG A 204 16.03 -1.98 8.99
CA ARG A 204 15.59 -3.19 8.30
C ARG A 204 14.24 -3.60 8.85
N LEU A 205 13.27 -3.74 7.97
CA LEU A 205 11.88 -4.08 8.31
C LEU A 205 11.42 -5.29 7.50
N VAL A 206 10.52 -6.08 8.09
CA VAL A 206 9.83 -7.20 7.44
C VAL A 206 8.33 -7.05 7.60
N SER A 207 7.57 -7.53 6.61
CA SER A 207 6.11 -7.55 6.68
C SER A 207 5.63 -8.61 7.67
N VAL A 208 4.68 -8.24 8.54
CA VAL A 208 4.03 -9.19 9.47
C VAL A 208 3.30 -10.29 8.70
N LYS A 209 2.62 -9.95 7.59
CA LYS A 209 1.94 -10.93 6.73
C LYS A 209 2.93 -11.98 6.19
N GLN A 210 3.99 -11.54 5.52
CA GLN A 210 4.97 -12.45 4.92
C GLN A 210 5.72 -13.28 5.97
N ALA A 211 6.06 -12.69 7.13
CA ALA A 211 6.68 -13.43 8.22
C ALA A 211 5.74 -14.50 8.81
N LYS A 212 4.44 -14.20 8.94
CA LYS A 212 3.45 -15.16 9.41
C LYS A 212 3.20 -16.27 8.39
N GLU A 213 3.09 -15.95 7.10
CA GLU A 213 2.97 -16.94 6.01
C GLU A 213 4.17 -17.89 6.00
N LEU A 214 5.38 -17.36 6.06
CA LEU A 214 6.61 -18.14 6.14
C LEU A 214 6.65 -19.04 7.39
N ALA A 215 6.21 -18.52 8.54
CA ALA A 215 6.16 -19.28 9.77
C ALA A 215 5.14 -20.44 9.70
N LEU A 216 3.98 -20.22 9.08
CA LEU A 216 3.01 -21.30 8.83
C LEU A 216 3.59 -22.38 7.93
N GLU A 217 4.34 -21.98 6.90
CA GLU A 217 5.02 -22.93 6.01
C GLU A 217 6.06 -23.77 6.76
N ILE A 218 6.93 -23.14 7.56
CA ILE A 218 8.01 -23.80 8.31
C ILE A 218 7.46 -24.69 9.43
N HIS A 219 6.48 -24.20 10.17
CA HIS A 219 5.95 -24.91 11.34
C HIS A 219 4.84 -25.89 10.94
N GLY A 220 4.20 -25.70 9.78
CA GLY A 220 3.25 -26.60 9.14
C GLY A 220 1.79 -26.48 9.59
N SER A 221 1.49 -25.72 10.65
CA SER A 221 0.10 -25.50 11.10
C SER A 221 -0.05 -24.25 11.98
N ALA A 222 -1.27 -23.69 11.99
CA ALA A 222 -1.61 -22.54 12.83
C ALA A 222 -1.61 -22.89 14.33
N GLU A 223 -2.00 -24.13 14.69
CA GLU A 223 -2.00 -24.59 16.08
C GLU A 223 -0.59 -24.66 16.64
N LYS A 224 0.36 -25.20 15.87
CA LYS A 224 1.76 -25.27 16.30
C LYS A 224 2.37 -23.87 16.42
N LEU A 225 2.12 -22.99 15.45
CA LEU A 225 2.57 -21.61 15.51
C LEU A 225 2.02 -20.88 16.75
N THR A 226 0.74 -21.07 17.06
CA THR A 226 0.11 -20.50 18.26
C THR A 226 0.79 -20.96 19.55
N ARG A 227 1.19 -22.23 19.65
CA ARG A 227 1.92 -22.76 20.82
C ARG A 227 3.35 -22.20 20.95
N LEU A 228 3.95 -21.80 19.84
CA LEU A 228 5.29 -21.20 19.81
C LEU A 228 5.29 -19.70 20.13
N ARG A 229 4.12 -19.06 20.16
CA ARG A 229 4.00 -17.62 20.45
C ARG A 229 4.57 -17.32 21.84
N PRO A 230 5.59 -16.44 21.97
CA PRO A 230 6.09 -16.04 23.27
C PRO A 230 4.99 -15.34 24.09
N THR A 231 4.91 -15.69 25.37
CA THR A 231 4.02 -15.04 26.34
C THR A 231 4.82 -14.18 27.31
N TYR A 232 4.14 -13.32 28.05
CA TYR A 232 4.77 -12.55 29.11
C TYR A 232 5.51 -13.47 30.09
N CYS A 233 6.81 -13.19 30.28
CA CYS A 233 7.70 -13.91 31.17
C CYS A 233 8.62 -12.88 31.84
N PRO A 234 8.53 -12.64 33.16
CA PRO A 234 9.38 -11.68 33.86
C PRO A 234 10.87 -11.91 33.56
N GLY A 235 11.58 -10.85 33.18
CA GLY A 235 13.01 -10.90 32.84
C GLY A 235 13.35 -11.44 31.44
N ARG A 236 12.36 -11.92 30.67
CA ARG A 236 12.57 -12.42 29.29
C ARG A 236 11.73 -11.70 28.24
N THR A 237 10.42 -11.58 28.47
CA THR A 237 9.48 -10.98 27.52
C THR A 237 8.61 -9.96 28.24
N SER A 238 8.64 -8.71 27.77
CA SER A 238 7.86 -7.64 28.40
C SER A 238 6.35 -7.80 28.13
N MET A 239 5.50 -7.14 28.92
CA MET A 239 4.05 -7.12 28.64
C MET A 239 3.74 -6.45 27.30
N LYS A 240 4.53 -5.45 26.90
CA LYS A 240 4.41 -4.77 25.61
C LYS A 240 4.67 -5.76 24.46
N ASP A 241 5.77 -6.51 24.54
CA ASP A 241 6.14 -7.48 23.51
C ASP A 241 5.14 -8.62 23.44
N ALA A 242 4.67 -9.13 24.58
CA ALA A 242 3.62 -10.15 24.61
C ALA A 242 2.32 -9.69 23.92
N ALA A 243 1.94 -8.41 24.09
CA ALA A 243 0.79 -7.83 23.38
C ALA A 243 1.06 -7.72 21.87
N ILE A 244 2.26 -7.30 21.45
CA ILE A 244 2.69 -7.27 20.04
C ILE A 244 2.63 -8.67 19.42
N PHE A 245 3.17 -9.68 20.10
CA PHE A 245 3.16 -11.06 19.62
C PHE A 245 1.75 -11.59 19.42
N ARG A 246 0.85 -11.37 20.40
CA ARG A 246 -0.57 -11.72 20.21
C ARG A 246 -1.17 -10.99 19.01
N HIS A 247 -0.94 -9.69 18.89
CA HIS A 247 -1.47 -8.87 17.82
C HIS A 247 -1.01 -9.33 16.43
N PHE A 248 0.26 -9.72 16.29
CA PHE A 248 0.80 -10.26 15.03
C PHE A 248 0.32 -11.69 14.73
N HIS A 249 0.16 -12.54 15.74
CA HIS A 249 -0.43 -13.87 15.55
C HIS A 249 -1.90 -13.81 15.12
N GLU A 250 -2.63 -12.78 15.52
CA GLU A 250 -4.02 -12.56 15.12
C GLU A 250 -4.18 -11.91 13.73
N ALA A 251 -3.08 -11.52 13.08
CA ALA A 251 -3.12 -10.85 11.78
C ALA A 251 -3.83 -11.71 10.73
N PRO A 252 -4.86 -11.20 10.05
CA PRO A 252 -5.59 -11.98 9.05
C PRO A 252 -4.73 -12.15 7.79
N LEU A 253 -4.57 -13.39 7.32
CA LEU A 253 -3.89 -13.67 6.04
C LEU A 253 -4.88 -13.54 4.88
N ASP A 254 -6.13 -13.95 5.10
CA ASP A 254 -7.22 -13.77 4.16
C ASP A 254 -7.84 -12.37 4.28
N PRO A 255 -8.33 -11.81 3.16
CA PRO A 255 -8.96 -10.51 3.17
C PRO A 255 -10.29 -10.57 3.94
N PRO A 256 -10.49 -9.73 4.99
CA PRO A 256 -11.74 -9.70 5.75
C PRO A 256 -12.96 -9.30 4.91
N GLY A 257 -12.78 -8.69 3.74
CA GLY A 257 -13.85 -8.35 2.80
C GLY A 257 -14.81 -7.27 3.30
N CYS A 258 -14.48 -6.62 4.41
CA CYS A 258 -15.33 -5.62 5.05
C CYS A 258 -14.54 -4.45 5.61
N ASP A 259 -15.24 -3.37 5.92
CA ASP A 259 -14.69 -2.15 6.48
C ASP A 259 -14.27 -2.35 7.94
N LEU A 260 -12.96 -2.46 8.18
CA LEU A 260 -12.40 -2.72 9.49
C LEU A 260 -12.71 -1.63 10.53
N SER A 261 -12.96 -0.39 10.10
CA SER A 261 -13.31 0.72 11.00
C SER A 261 -14.68 0.52 11.66
N ARG A 262 -15.54 -0.30 11.05
CA ARG A 262 -16.90 -0.64 11.50
C ARG A 262 -16.98 -1.96 12.27
N LEU A 263 -15.85 -2.59 12.56
CA LEU A 263 -15.81 -3.79 13.39
C LEU A 263 -15.59 -3.43 14.87
N PRO A 264 -16.15 -4.21 15.82
CA PRO A 264 -15.86 -4.03 17.24
C PRO A 264 -14.36 -4.05 17.51
N ARG A 265 -13.92 -3.18 18.41
CA ARG A 265 -12.50 -3.06 18.73
C ARG A 265 -12.05 -4.28 19.53
N LYS A 266 -10.91 -4.87 19.17
CA LYS A 266 -10.20 -5.77 20.08
C LYS A 266 -9.73 -4.96 21.31
N ALA A 267 -9.77 -5.59 22.49
CA ALA A 267 -9.55 -4.90 23.77
C ALA A 267 -8.19 -4.19 23.89
N GLU A 268 -7.18 -4.66 23.15
CA GLU A 268 -5.81 -4.13 23.25
C GLU A 268 -5.41 -3.28 22.05
N VAL A 269 -4.82 -2.14 22.36
CA VAL A 269 -4.31 -1.18 21.39
C VAL A 269 -2.80 -1.32 21.36
N VAL A 270 -2.29 -1.96 20.32
CA VAL A 270 -0.83 -2.07 20.13
C VAL A 270 -0.36 -0.95 19.22
N GLU A 271 0.56 -0.14 19.74
CA GLU A 271 1.26 0.90 18.98
C GLU A 271 1.89 0.31 17.70
N ASP A 272 1.96 1.14 16.66
CA ASP A 272 2.58 0.77 15.39
C ASP A 272 3.74 1.72 15.12
N ASP A 273 4.90 1.36 15.64
CA ASP A 273 6.12 2.17 15.56
C ASP A 273 6.54 2.42 14.11
N PHE A 274 6.10 1.57 13.16
CA PHE A 274 6.44 1.63 11.74
C PHE A 274 5.24 1.98 10.84
N GLY A 275 4.14 2.47 11.43
CA GLY A 275 2.92 2.78 10.71
C GLY A 275 3.16 3.81 9.59
N GLY A 276 2.82 3.46 8.35
CA GLY A 276 2.98 4.32 7.17
C GLY A 276 4.38 4.29 6.52
N MET A 277 5.37 3.65 7.16
CA MET A 277 6.74 3.56 6.63
C MET A 277 6.90 2.61 5.44
N ALA A 278 5.87 1.83 5.10
CA ALA A 278 5.92 0.85 4.01
C ALA A 278 4.81 1.06 2.98
N SER A 279 4.27 2.28 2.91
CA SER A 279 3.17 2.61 2.00
C SER A 279 3.37 3.97 1.34
N ILE A 280 2.98 4.06 0.06
CA ILE A 280 3.01 5.29 -0.73
C ILE A 280 1.64 5.50 -1.41
N ARG A 281 1.28 6.76 -1.66
CA ARG A 281 0.12 7.11 -2.49
C ARG A 281 0.24 6.45 -3.87
N PHE A 282 -0.84 5.85 -4.35
CA PHE A 282 -0.81 5.08 -5.57
C PHE A 282 -2.09 5.27 -6.37
N LEU A 283 -1.98 5.56 -7.66
CA LEU A 283 -3.12 5.71 -8.56
C LEU A 283 -3.53 4.37 -9.15
N SER A 284 -4.77 4.30 -9.63
CA SER A 284 -5.27 3.20 -10.46
C SER A 284 -5.28 3.62 -11.92
N LEU A 285 -4.90 2.71 -12.81
CA LEU A 285 -4.94 2.89 -14.26
C LEU A 285 -6.03 1.98 -14.84
N SER A 286 -6.88 2.56 -15.66
CA SER A 286 -7.90 1.85 -16.45
C SER A 286 -7.87 2.34 -17.88
N ASP A 287 -8.61 1.69 -18.76
CA ASP A 287 -8.73 2.14 -20.16
C ASP A 287 -9.41 3.52 -20.26
N ALA A 288 -10.18 3.93 -19.25
CA ALA A 288 -10.80 5.24 -19.15
C ALA A 288 -9.84 6.34 -18.65
N GLY A 289 -8.63 5.97 -18.20
CA GLY A 289 -7.61 6.87 -17.67
C GLY A 289 -7.18 6.53 -16.24
N THR A 290 -6.58 7.52 -15.57
CA THR A 290 -6.06 7.35 -14.21
C THR A 290 -7.04 7.85 -13.16
N ASP A 291 -7.15 7.11 -12.06
CA ASP A 291 -7.93 7.48 -10.89
C ASP A 291 -7.05 7.44 -9.65
N LYS A 292 -6.79 8.60 -9.07
CA LYS A 292 -6.13 8.68 -7.76
C LYS A 292 -7.12 8.48 -6.63
N GLY A 293 -8.42 8.59 -6.86
CA GLY A 293 -9.43 8.67 -5.82
C GLY A 293 -9.47 10.03 -5.13
N VAL A 294 -10.63 10.38 -4.61
CA VAL A 294 -10.96 11.70 -4.07
C VAL A 294 -11.54 11.62 -2.66
N LEU A 295 -11.31 12.68 -1.89
CA LEU A 295 -11.83 12.85 -0.54
C LEU A 295 -13.08 13.73 -0.57
N CYS A 296 -14.02 13.50 0.35
CA CYS A 296 -15.26 14.27 0.41
C CYS A 296 -15.14 15.44 1.39
N GLN A 297 -15.40 16.66 0.91
CA GLN A 297 -15.51 17.85 1.74
C GLN A 297 -16.67 17.73 2.75
N GLY A 298 -17.76 17.06 2.38
CA GLY A 298 -18.86 16.77 3.30
C GLY A 298 -18.47 15.81 4.44
N CYS A 299 -17.57 14.85 4.21
CA CYS A 299 -17.06 14.02 5.29
C CYS A 299 -16.29 14.85 6.33
N LEU A 300 -15.53 15.85 5.89
CA LEU A 300 -14.85 16.79 6.78
C LEU A 300 -15.86 17.58 7.64
N VAL A 301 -16.92 18.10 7.03
CA VAL A 301 -18.01 18.78 7.76
C VAL A 301 -18.67 17.83 8.76
N THR A 302 -18.95 16.59 8.35
CA THR A 302 -19.56 15.57 9.22
C THR A 302 -18.72 15.30 10.46
N TYR A 303 -17.40 15.10 10.28
CA TYR A 303 -16.48 14.91 11.39
C TYR A 303 -16.36 16.16 12.27
N SER A 304 -16.33 17.35 11.68
CA SER A 304 -16.30 18.62 12.42
C SER A 304 -17.53 18.80 13.32
N HIS A 305 -18.73 18.49 12.79
CA HIS A 305 -19.96 18.52 13.57
C HIS A 305 -19.93 17.53 14.73
N TYR A 306 -19.36 16.33 14.54
CA TYR A 306 -19.17 15.38 15.63
C TYR A 306 -18.23 15.94 16.70
N MET A 307 -17.07 16.48 16.30
CA MET A 307 -16.11 17.07 17.24
C MET A 307 -16.68 18.26 18.04
N GLN A 308 -17.64 18.98 17.47
CA GLN A 308 -18.35 20.09 18.12
C GLN A 308 -19.58 19.66 18.93
N GLY A 309 -19.96 18.37 18.90
CA GLY A 309 -21.15 17.88 19.59
C GLY A 309 -22.48 18.29 18.94
N VAL A 310 -22.47 18.70 17.66
CA VAL A 310 -23.65 19.17 16.91
C VAL A 310 -24.08 18.21 15.80
N LEU A 311 -23.48 17.02 15.71
CA LEU A 311 -23.93 15.97 14.80
C LEU A 311 -25.25 15.36 15.32
N PRO A 312 -26.35 15.33 14.53
CA PRO A 312 -27.60 14.74 14.97
C PRO A 312 -27.42 13.27 15.38
N GLN A 313 -28.08 12.87 16.48
CA GLN A 313 -27.96 11.51 17.00
C GLN A 313 -28.42 10.44 16.00
N SER A 314 -29.45 10.73 15.19
CA SER A 314 -29.91 9.83 14.12
C SER A 314 -28.81 9.57 13.10
N THR A 315 -28.14 10.62 12.63
CA THR A 315 -27.00 10.52 11.71
C THR A 315 -25.84 9.76 12.34
N LEU A 316 -25.54 10.02 13.62
CA LEU A 316 -24.48 9.31 14.33
C LEU A 316 -24.77 7.80 14.39
N SER A 317 -26.01 7.41 14.70
CA SER A 317 -26.44 6.01 14.74
C SER A 317 -26.44 5.32 13.36
N GLU A 318 -26.65 6.06 12.27
CA GLU A 318 -26.50 5.52 10.90
C GLU A 318 -25.03 5.27 10.55
N LEU A 319 -24.15 6.20 10.92
CA LEU A 319 -22.73 6.15 10.59
C LEU A 319 -21.95 5.15 11.45
N VAL A 320 -22.35 4.98 12.71
CA VAL A 320 -21.61 4.23 13.73
C VAL A 320 -22.41 3.00 14.15
N PRO A 321 -21.91 1.78 13.90
CA PRO A 321 -22.55 0.55 14.38
C PRO A 321 -22.68 0.53 15.92
N VAL A 322 -23.74 -0.12 16.42
CA VAL A 322 -24.15 -0.11 17.84
C VAL A 322 -23.03 -0.51 18.82
N ASP A 323 -22.15 -1.43 18.41
CA ASP A 323 -21.04 -1.95 19.25
C ASP A 323 -19.67 -1.35 18.91
N VAL A 324 -19.65 -0.25 18.15
CA VAL A 324 -18.42 0.39 17.67
C VAL A 324 -18.36 1.81 18.21
N GLY A 325 -17.26 2.16 18.88
CA GLY A 325 -17.04 3.54 19.30
C GLY A 325 -16.96 4.48 18.09
N PRO A 326 -17.48 5.72 18.18
CA PRO A 326 -17.68 6.61 17.03
C PRO A 326 -16.38 7.06 16.35
N TYR A 327 -15.26 7.08 17.07
CA TYR A 327 -14.00 7.60 16.57
C TYR A 327 -13.51 6.94 15.27
N ARG A 328 -13.51 5.60 15.18
CA ARG A 328 -12.93 4.88 14.02
C ARG A 328 -13.78 5.02 12.75
N PRO A 329 -15.11 4.77 12.77
CA PRO A 329 -15.94 5.01 11.60
C PRO A 329 -15.90 6.46 11.12
N LEU A 330 -15.90 7.42 12.05
CA LEU A 330 -15.87 8.84 11.69
C LEU A 330 -14.49 9.29 11.18
N LEU A 331 -13.39 8.76 11.71
CA LEU A 331 -12.07 8.96 11.13
C LEU A 331 -12.00 8.38 9.72
N ALA A 332 -12.56 7.17 9.51
CA ALA A 332 -12.62 6.55 8.19
C ALA A 332 -13.39 7.41 7.17
N LEU A 333 -14.41 8.17 7.58
CA LEU A 333 -15.06 9.13 6.67
C LEU A 333 -14.08 10.20 6.16
N LEU A 334 -13.15 10.66 7.01
CA LEU A 334 -12.15 11.66 6.64
C LEU A 334 -11.07 11.11 5.71
N THR A 335 -10.73 9.82 5.84
CA THR A 335 -9.58 9.21 5.16
C THR A 335 -9.97 8.33 3.99
N ARG A 336 -11.26 8.01 3.83
CA ARG A 336 -11.76 7.21 2.72
C ARG A 336 -11.66 7.95 1.41
N LEU A 337 -10.77 7.46 0.57
CA LEU A 337 -10.74 7.78 -0.84
C LEU A 337 -11.90 7.06 -1.54
N TRP A 338 -12.59 7.78 -2.41
CA TRP A 338 -13.60 7.24 -3.30
C TRP A 338 -13.04 7.21 -4.71
N SER A 339 -13.39 6.20 -5.51
CA SER A 339 -13.15 6.28 -6.95
C SER A 339 -13.92 7.48 -7.51
N THR A 340 -13.45 8.00 -8.63
CA THR A 340 -14.12 9.11 -9.33
C THR A 340 -15.57 8.75 -9.67
N GLU A 341 -15.84 7.50 -10.03
CA GLU A 341 -17.19 6.98 -10.28
C GLU A 341 -18.04 6.86 -9.01
N GLY A 342 -17.48 6.27 -7.94
CA GLY A 342 -18.20 6.02 -6.69
C GLY A 342 -18.42 7.28 -5.84
N PHE A 343 -17.67 8.35 -6.10
CA PHE A 343 -17.78 9.59 -5.35
C PHE A 343 -19.15 10.26 -5.49
N ALA A 344 -19.73 10.22 -6.69
CA ALA A 344 -21.03 10.85 -6.91
C ALA A 344 -22.11 10.18 -6.06
N GLU A 345 -22.16 8.86 -6.01
CA GLU A 345 -23.10 8.11 -5.17
C GLU A 345 -22.92 8.46 -3.69
N HIS A 346 -21.67 8.49 -3.22
CA HIS A 346 -21.36 8.92 -1.86
C HIS A 346 -21.84 10.34 -1.55
N ALA A 347 -21.56 11.30 -2.45
CA ALA A 347 -21.90 12.70 -2.23
C ALA A 347 -23.41 12.92 -2.05
N HIS A 348 -24.26 12.17 -2.75
CA HIS A 348 -25.72 12.26 -2.59
C HIS A 348 -26.21 11.81 -1.21
N GLN A 349 -25.53 10.86 -0.58
CA GLN A 349 -25.92 10.30 0.72
C GLN A 349 -25.22 11.01 1.90
N CYS A 350 -24.10 11.70 1.63
CA CYS A 350 -23.26 12.31 2.64
C CYS A 350 -23.98 13.42 3.41
N TYR A 351 -24.05 13.28 4.74
CA TYR A 351 -24.64 14.28 5.64
C TYR A 351 -24.01 15.67 5.45
N GLY A 352 -22.69 15.76 5.46
CA GLY A 352 -22.03 17.05 5.35
C GLY A 352 -22.18 17.70 3.98
N VAL A 353 -22.33 16.93 2.89
CA VAL A 353 -22.66 17.51 1.57
C VAL A 353 -24.04 18.16 1.61
N ARG A 354 -25.04 17.48 2.19
CA ARG A 354 -26.39 18.06 2.40
C ARG A 354 -26.33 19.36 3.22
N ARG A 355 -25.48 19.39 4.26
CA ARG A 355 -25.27 20.62 5.05
C ARG A 355 -24.63 21.76 4.27
N ILE A 356 -23.64 21.47 3.42
CA ILE A 356 -23.04 22.50 2.54
C ILE A 356 -24.09 23.07 1.57
N LEU A 357 -25.03 22.23 1.12
CA LEU A 357 -26.13 22.63 0.25
C LEU A 357 -27.30 23.33 0.97
N GLY A 358 -27.25 23.45 2.31
CA GLY A 358 -28.32 24.05 3.11
C GLY A 358 -29.56 23.15 3.28
N GLN A 359 -29.39 21.83 3.17
CA GLN A 359 -30.45 20.83 3.31
C GLN A 359 -30.53 20.20 4.72
#